data_AF-A0A1S3QJ08-F1
#
_entry.id   AF-A0A1S3QJ08-F1
#
_cell.length_a   1.000
_cell.length_b   1.000
_cell.length_c   1.000
_cell.angle_alpha   90.00
_cell.angle_beta   90.00
_cell.angle_gamma   90.00
#
_symmetry.space_group_name_H-M   'P 1'
#
loop_
_entity.id
_entity.type
_entity.pdbx_description
1 polymer ?
#
loop_
_entity_poly.entity_id
_entity_poly.type
_entity_poly.pdbx_seq_one_letter_code
_entity_poly.pdbx_strand_id
1 'polypeptide(L)'
;MEHDGQGNRCSDETSMGSIMAPLVQAAFHRYHWSRCSKQELNRYIHSYDCLLDNPFEHKWPKLPELPGINYSMDEQCRFDFGVGYKMCTAFRTYDPCKQLWCSHPDNQYFCKTKKGPPVDGTECAPSKWCFKGHCIWRSSNQPQGHDGNWGSWTKFGSCSRTCGGGVRSRSRTCNNPVPAYGGRDCPGSTFDYQMCNMEECAGPYEDFRAQQCVQRSNKYHKNTKHTWLPYEHPDEAHKCELSCQSKETGEVVVMNQVMHDGTRCSYTDPFSVCTRGECLHVGCDKEVGSYKQEDKCGVCGGDNSHCRTVKLTLTKMPKKTDMLKMFDIPIGARHIVIEENETSSHIIGKCVSLQ
;
A
#
# COMPACT_ATOMS: atom_id res chain seq x y z
N MET A 1 -18.97 8.83 -11.22
CA MET A 1 -18.79 8.93 -9.76
C MET A 1 -20.14 8.74 -9.12
N GLU A 2 -20.32 7.59 -8.48
CA GLU A 2 -21.49 7.23 -7.68
C GLU A 2 -21.45 7.92 -6.32
N HIS A 3 -22.61 7.99 -5.67
CA HIS A 3 -22.69 8.53 -4.32
C HIS A 3 -22.03 7.61 -3.29
N ASP A 4 -21.38 8.21 -2.30
CA ASP A 4 -20.82 7.50 -1.15
C ASP A 4 -21.94 6.91 -0.26
N GLY A 5 -21.79 5.68 0.22
CA GLY A 5 -22.76 5.07 1.14
C GLY A 5 -23.47 3.85 0.56
N GLN A 6 -24.77 3.92 0.28
CA GLN A 6 -25.60 2.73 0.00
C GLN A 6 -25.12 1.82 -1.16
N GLY A 7 -24.22 2.28 -2.03
CA GLY A 7 -23.60 1.49 -3.10
C GLY A 7 -22.13 1.11 -2.88
N ASN A 8 -21.47 1.57 -1.82
CA ASN A 8 -20.04 1.36 -1.59
C ASN A 8 -19.63 1.41 -0.10
N ARG A 9 -18.36 1.13 0.20
CA ARG A 9 -17.87 1.08 1.59
C ARG A 9 -17.49 2.45 2.17
N CYS A 10 -18.02 3.56 1.63
CA CYS A 10 -17.65 4.92 2.05
C CYS A 10 -18.75 5.67 2.81
N SER A 11 -19.70 4.93 3.43
CA SER A 11 -20.74 5.53 4.26
C SER A 11 -20.19 6.31 5.46
N ASP A 12 -19.04 5.89 6.01
CA ASP A 12 -18.31 6.56 7.10
C ASP A 12 -17.79 7.95 6.71
N GLU A 13 -17.49 8.17 5.44
CA GLU A 13 -16.97 9.45 4.95
C GLU A 13 -18.08 10.47 4.64
N THR A 14 -19.33 10.03 4.51
CA THR A 14 -20.47 10.93 4.23
C THR A 14 -20.70 11.94 5.36
N SER A 15 -20.54 11.52 6.62
CA SER A 15 -20.68 12.36 7.82
C SER A 15 -19.44 13.23 8.09
N MET A 16 -18.38 13.05 7.33
CA MET A 16 -17.14 13.83 7.42
C MET A 16 -17.06 14.95 6.36
N GLY A 17 -18.09 15.08 5.50
CA GLY A 17 -18.13 16.09 4.45
C GLY A 17 -17.62 15.63 3.09
N SER A 18 -17.76 14.34 2.75
CA SER A 18 -17.45 13.88 1.40
C SER A 18 -18.27 14.61 0.34
N ILE A 19 -17.61 15.05 -0.74
CA ILE A 19 -18.23 15.75 -1.87
C ILE A 19 -19.29 14.89 -2.56
N MET A 20 -19.07 13.57 -2.61
CA MET A 20 -20.01 12.62 -3.23
C MET A 20 -21.03 12.04 -2.25
N ALA A 21 -21.19 12.62 -1.05
CA ALA A 21 -22.25 12.23 -0.13
C ALA A 21 -23.65 12.39 -0.78
N PRO A 22 -24.62 11.53 -0.44
CA PRO A 22 -25.95 11.53 -1.06
C PRO A 22 -26.82 12.73 -0.62
N LEU A 23 -26.44 13.38 0.48
CA LEU A 23 -27.12 14.56 1.03
C LEU A 23 -26.08 15.63 1.37
N VAL A 24 -26.29 16.84 0.86
CA VAL A 24 -25.47 18.01 1.24
C VAL A 24 -25.92 18.48 2.61
N GLN A 25 -25.07 18.32 3.64
CA GLN A 25 -25.33 18.91 4.95
C GLN A 25 -24.57 20.22 5.09
N ALA A 26 -25.26 21.26 5.56
CA ALA A 26 -24.67 22.59 5.81
C ALA A 26 -23.63 22.63 6.94
N ALA A 27 -23.45 21.51 7.68
CA ALA A 27 -22.71 21.47 8.93
C ALA A 27 -21.23 21.07 8.82
N PHE A 28 -20.71 20.90 7.60
CA PHE A 28 -19.34 20.45 7.40
C PHE A 28 -18.37 21.62 7.29
N HIS A 29 -17.25 21.48 7.99
CA HIS A 29 -16.13 22.43 8.01
C HIS A 29 -14.98 21.99 7.10
N ARG A 30 -15.11 20.81 6.49
CA ARG A 30 -14.13 20.21 5.57
C ARG A 30 -14.90 19.49 4.47
N TYR A 31 -14.49 19.74 3.24
CA TYR A 31 -14.96 19.01 2.07
C TYR A 31 -13.78 18.21 1.48
N HIS A 32 -14.01 16.95 1.15
CA HIS A 32 -12.99 16.10 0.54
C HIS A 32 -13.62 15.07 -0.40
N TRP A 33 -12.82 14.49 -1.28
CA TRP A 33 -13.23 13.34 -2.09
C TRP A 33 -12.96 12.05 -1.30
N SER A 34 -13.95 11.15 -1.23
CA SER A 34 -13.82 9.88 -0.50
C SER A 34 -12.82 8.91 -1.15
N ARG A 35 -12.43 7.87 -0.42
CA ARG A 35 -11.64 6.75 -1.00
C ARG A 35 -12.36 6.07 -2.17
N CYS A 36 -13.69 5.97 -2.13
CA CYS A 36 -14.49 5.36 -3.19
C CYS A 36 -14.51 6.26 -4.44
N SER A 37 -14.71 7.56 -4.27
CA SER A 37 -14.66 8.54 -5.37
C SER A 37 -13.33 8.49 -6.10
N LYS A 38 -12.22 8.42 -5.36
CA LYS A 38 -10.87 8.28 -5.92
C LYS A 38 -10.69 6.99 -6.71
N GLN A 39 -11.13 5.86 -6.16
CA GLN A 39 -11.03 4.55 -6.83
C GLN A 39 -11.83 4.51 -8.12
N GLU A 40 -13.06 5.04 -8.11
CA GLU A 40 -13.92 5.07 -9.28
C GLU A 40 -13.37 6.00 -10.36
N LEU A 41 -12.88 7.19 -9.99
CA LEU A 41 -12.21 8.09 -10.93
C LEU A 41 -11.03 7.39 -11.59
N ASN A 42 -10.14 6.76 -10.81
CA ASN A 42 -8.97 6.05 -11.36
C ASN A 42 -9.36 4.89 -12.29
N ARG A 43 -10.51 4.25 -12.04
CA ARG A 43 -11.02 3.15 -12.89
C ARG A 43 -11.42 3.65 -14.28
N TYR A 44 -12.04 4.83 -14.36
CA TYR A 44 -12.61 5.35 -15.62
C TYR A 44 -11.82 6.50 -16.25
N ILE A 45 -10.85 7.11 -15.56
CA ILE A 45 -10.12 8.28 -16.09
C ILE A 45 -9.46 7.97 -17.44
N HIS A 46 -8.97 6.74 -17.62
CA HIS A 46 -8.35 6.26 -18.85
C HIS A 46 -9.34 6.00 -19.99
N SER A 47 -10.64 5.91 -19.72
CA SER A 47 -11.68 5.73 -20.76
C SER A 47 -12.20 7.05 -21.33
N TYR A 48 -11.75 8.20 -20.79
CA TYR A 48 -12.18 9.52 -21.26
C TYR A 48 -11.12 10.14 -22.17
N ASP A 49 -11.15 9.79 -23.46
CA ASP A 49 -10.19 10.29 -24.46
C ASP A 49 -10.20 11.84 -24.59
N CYS A 50 -11.34 12.48 -24.32
CA CYS A 50 -11.51 13.93 -24.37
C CYS A 50 -10.87 14.71 -23.21
N LEU A 51 -10.22 14.01 -22.27
CA LEU A 51 -9.45 14.62 -21.18
C LEU A 51 -7.94 14.43 -21.37
N LEU A 52 -7.52 13.80 -22.47
CA LEU A 52 -6.13 13.44 -22.74
C LEU A 52 -5.40 14.48 -23.61
N ASP A 53 -6.14 15.39 -24.26
CA ASP A 53 -5.53 16.45 -25.05
C ASP A 53 -5.02 17.58 -24.16
N ASN A 54 -3.83 18.08 -24.52
CA ASN A 54 -3.30 19.27 -23.87
C ASN A 54 -4.12 20.48 -24.34
N PRO A 55 -4.61 21.33 -23.42
CA PRO A 55 -5.39 22.51 -23.79
C PRO A 55 -4.60 23.42 -24.73
N PHE A 56 -5.25 23.85 -25.81
CA PHE A 56 -4.65 24.57 -26.94
C PHE A 56 -4.10 25.97 -26.57
N GLU A 57 -4.58 26.59 -25.49
CA GLU A 57 -4.13 27.91 -25.03
C GLU A 57 -3.65 27.88 -23.58
N HIS A 58 -2.42 28.35 -23.36
CA HIS A 58 -1.80 28.45 -22.04
C HIS A 58 -2.11 29.75 -21.30
N LYS A 59 -3.00 30.61 -21.83
CA LYS A 59 -3.40 31.85 -21.17
C LYS A 59 -4.56 31.58 -20.21
N TRP A 60 -4.28 30.78 -19.19
CA TRP A 60 -5.19 30.65 -18.08
C TRP A 60 -5.39 32.03 -17.43
N PRO A 61 -6.65 32.45 -17.16
CA PRO A 61 -6.85 33.60 -16.30
C PRO A 61 -6.13 33.32 -14.98
N LYS A 62 -5.55 34.36 -14.38
CA LYS A 62 -5.00 34.24 -13.03
C LYS A 62 -6.09 33.62 -12.15
N LEU A 63 -5.73 32.59 -11.40
CA LEU A 63 -6.65 31.94 -10.47
C LEU A 63 -7.36 33.02 -9.66
N PRO A 64 -8.71 32.96 -9.58
CA PRO A 64 -9.46 33.97 -8.88
C PRO A 64 -8.94 34.07 -7.44
N GLU A 65 -8.85 35.29 -6.95
CA GLU A 65 -8.53 35.54 -5.56
C GLU A 65 -9.53 34.81 -4.65
N LEU A 66 -9.10 34.48 -3.42
CA LEU A 66 -9.97 33.78 -2.48
C LEU A 66 -11.27 34.56 -2.28
N PRO A 67 -12.44 33.91 -2.35
CA PRO A 67 -13.73 34.59 -2.38
C PRO A 67 -13.95 35.51 -1.17
N GLY A 68 -13.49 35.11 0.02
CA GLY A 68 -13.61 35.89 1.25
C GLY A 68 -12.82 37.19 1.30
N ILE A 69 -11.96 37.47 0.32
CA ILE A 69 -11.32 38.79 0.18
C ILE A 69 -12.37 39.86 -0.15
N ASN A 70 -13.39 39.49 -0.94
CA ASN A 70 -14.45 40.40 -1.38
C ASN A 70 -15.73 40.28 -0.54
N TYR A 71 -15.78 39.32 0.38
CA TYR A 71 -16.96 39.04 1.19
C TYR A 71 -16.57 38.90 2.67
N SER A 72 -16.78 39.96 3.44
CA SER A 72 -16.62 39.99 4.89
C SER A 72 -17.57 39.02 5.62
N MET A 73 -17.31 38.74 6.90
CA MET A 73 -18.20 37.94 7.75
C MET A 73 -19.61 38.55 7.84
N ASP A 74 -19.71 39.88 7.86
CA ASP A 74 -21.00 40.58 7.91
C ASP A 74 -21.79 40.41 6.61
N GLU A 75 -21.13 40.51 5.46
CA GLU A 75 -21.77 40.28 4.16
C GLU A 75 -22.23 38.83 4.01
N GLN A 76 -21.42 37.88 4.46
CA GLN A 76 -21.79 36.46 4.50
C GLN A 76 -23.01 36.22 5.40
N CYS A 77 -23.07 36.84 6.59
CA CYS A 77 -24.24 36.81 7.45
C CYS A 77 -25.49 37.39 6.79
N ARG A 78 -25.33 38.48 6.02
CA ARG A 78 -26.41 39.09 5.25
C ARG A 78 -26.93 38.17 4.14
N PHE A 79 -26.04 37.47 3.44
CA PHE A 79 -26.43 36.48 2.44
C PHE A 79 -27.14 35.27 3.07
N ASP A 80 -26.69 34.84 4.25
CA ASP A 80 -27.23 33.65 4.89
C ASP A 80 -28.58 33.84 5.57
N PHE A 81 -28.78 34.99 6.24
CA PHE A 81 -29.92 35.23 7.13
C PHE A 81 -30.75 36.46 6.74
N GLY A 82 -30.32 37.24 5.75
CA GLY A 82 -31.05 38.39 5.22
C GLY A 82 -30.51 39.75 5.69
N VAL A 83 -31.17 40.81 5.23
CA VAL A 83 -30.78 42.20 5.51
C VAL A 83 -30.74 42.45 7.03
N GLY A 84 -29.72 43.17 7.49
CA GLY A 84 -29.54 43.53 8.89
C GLY A 84 -28.71 42.54 9.71
N TYR A 85 -28.59 41.28 9.30
CA TYR A 85 -27.73 40.31 9.98
C TYR A 85 -26.24 40.63 9.77
N LYS A 86 -25.46 40.50 10.85
CA LYS A 86 -24.00 40.72 10.90
C LYS A 86 -23.32 39.69 11.80
N MET A 87 -21.99 39.67 11.83
CA MET A 87 -21.23 38.78 12.70
C MET A 87 -21.62 38.98 14.17
N CYS A 88 -21.92 37.87 14.84
CA CYS A 88 -22.29 37.87 16.25
C CYS A 88 -21.06 38.10 17.13
N THR A 89 -21.12 39.13 17.97
CA THR A 89 -20.05 39.48 18.93
C THR A 89 -20.32 39.03 20.36
N ALA A 90 -21.49 38.42 20.62
CA ALA A 90 -21.88 37.94 21.95
C ALA A 90 -21.03 36.74 22.42
N PHE A 91 -20.46 35.96 21.49
CA PHE A 91 -19.57 34.82 21.78
C PHE A 91 -18.14 35.15 21.36
N ARG A 92 -17.27 35.56 22.30
CA ARG A 92 -15.86 35.92 22.02
C ARG A 92 -14.86 34.76 22.10
N THR A 93 -15.29 33.56 22.48
CA THR A 93 -14.41 32.42 22.80
C THR A 93 -14.27 31.39 21.68
N TYR A 94 -14.79 31.67 20.49
CA TYR A 94 -14.81 30.73 19.37
C TYR A 94 -13.86 31.16 18.25
N ASP A 95 -13.16 30.19 17.64
CA ASP A 95 -12.35 30.41 16.44
C ASP A 95 -13.27 30.81 15.28
N PRO A 96 -13.26 32.08 14.83
CA PRO A 96 -14.27 32.61 13.91
C PRO A 96 -14.22 31.93 12.54
N CYS A 97 -13.12 31.24 12.22
CA CYS A 97 -12.99 30.51 10.98
C CYS A 97 -13.60 29.11 11.00
N LYS A 98 -13.96 28.56 12.16
CA LYS A 98 -14.56 27.22 12.22
C LYS A 98 -16.06 27.23 11.88
N GLN A 99 -16.78 28.26 12.32
CA GLN A 99 -18.22 28.43 12.15
C GLN A 99 -18.56 29.92 12.17
N LEU A 100 -19.29 30.38 11.16
CA LEU A 100 -19.82 31.73 11.09
C LEU A 100 -21.08 31.85 11.95
N TRP A 101 -21.04 32.72 12.95
CA TRP A 101 -22.19 33.04 13.82
C TRP A 101 -22.69 34.45 13.52
N CYS A 102 -24.00 34.59 13.34
CA CYS A 102 -24.65 35.82 12.90
C CYS A 102 -25.73 36.26 13.88
N SER A 103 -25.89 37.56 14.11
CA SER A 103 -26.98 38.12 14.92
C SER A 103 -27.58 39.36 14.24
N HIS A 104 -28.81 39.69 14.63
CA HIS A 104 -29.49 40.90 14.17
C HIS A 104 -29.29 42.03 15.21
N PRO A 105 -29.10 43.30 14.80
CA PRO A 105 -28.93 44.44 15.71
C PRO A 105 -30.02 44.56 16.77
N ASP A 106 -31.28 44.30 16.41
CA ASP A 106 -32.42 44.36 17.33
C ASP A 106 -32.33 43.34 18.48
N ASN A 107 -31.56 42.25 18.30
CA ASN A 107 -31.32 41.25 19.33
C ASN A 107 -29.91 40.67 19.21
N GLN A 108 -28.93 41.48 19.58
CA GLN A 108 -27.50 41.18 19.43
C GLN A 108 -27.01 39.92 20.18
N TYR A 109 -27.75 39.46 21.19
CA TYR A 109 -27.42 38.27 22.00
C TYR A 109 -27.95 36.97 21.40
N PHE A 110 -28.86 37.05 20.42
CA PHE A 110 -29.42 35.88 19.75
C PHE A 110 -28.64 35.57 18.47
N CYS A 111 -27.74 34.59 18.55
CA CYS A 111 -26.87 34.23 17.44
C CYS A 111 -27.33 32.93 16.76
N LYS A 112 -27.35 32.95 15.43
CA LYS A 112 -27.69 31.83 14.55
C LYS A 112 -26.47 31.45 13.71
N THR A 113 -26.40 30.19 13.30
CA THR A 113 -25.35 29.70 12.40
C THR A 113 -25.93 28.67 11.45
N LYS A 114 -25.37 28.57 10.23
CA LYS A 114 -25.61 27.45 9.33
C LYS A 114 -24.63 26.29 9.55
N LYS A 115 -23.76 26.36 10.58
CA LYS A 115 -22.73 25.38 10.97
C LYS A 115 -21.55 25.24 9.97
N GLY A 116 -21.43 26.15 9.00
CA GLY A 116 -20.29 26.22 8.09
C GLY A 116 -19.28 27.31 8.47
N PRO A 117 -18.00 27.16 8.08
CA PRO A 117 -16.98 28.19 8.25
C PRO A 117 -17.23 29.38 7.28
N PRO A 118 -16.74 30.58 7.59
CA PRO A 118 -16.64 31.66 6.61
C PRO A 118 -15.81 31.22 5.40
N VAL A 119 -16.10 31.78 4.22
CA VAL A 119 -15.37 31.41 3.00
C VAL A 119 -13.87 31.74 3.09
N ASP A 120 -13.05 30.94 2.41
CA ASP A 120 -11.59 31.16 2.39
C ASP A 120 -11.27 32.58 1.91
N GLY A 121 -10.32 33.25 2.58
CA GLY A 121 -9.94 34.64 2.34
C GLY A 121 -10.57 35.66 3.30
N THR A 122 -11.62 35.27 4.05
CA THR A 122 -12.34 36.18 4.95
C THR A 122 -11.45 36.68 6.08
N GLU A 123 -11.41 37.98 6.34
CA GLU A 123 -10.64 38.53 7.49
C GLU A 123 -11.16 38.00 8.83
N CYS A 124 -10.27 37.38 9.62
CA CYS A 124 -10.59 36.89 10.96
C CYS A 124 -9.91 37.67 12.09
N ALA A 125 -8.84 38.40 11.79
CA ALA A 125 -8.09 39.27 12.69
C ALA A 125 -7.15 40.16 11.85
N PRO A 126 -6.58 41.24 12.43
CA PRO A 126 -5.66 42.11 11.71
C PRO A 126 -4.51 41.31 11.09
N SER A 127 -4.32 41.45 9.77
CA SER A 127 -3.33 40.69 8.98
C SER A 127 -3.52 39.17 8.98
N LYS A 128 -4.73 38.68 9.26
CA LYS A 128 -5.11 37.25 9.18
C LYS A 128 -6.37 37.06 8.34
N TRP A 129 -6.56 35.84 7.84
CA TRP A 129 -7.77 35.42 7.13
C TRP A 129 -8.16 33.98 7.48
N CYS A 130 -9.39 33.61 7.17
CA CYS A 130 -9.87 32.24 7.22
C CYS A 130 -9.38 31.47 6.00
N PHE A 131 -8.83 30.28 6.24
CA PHE A 131 -8.48 29.34 5.17
C PHE A 131 -8.69 27.91 5.67
N LYS A 132 -9.52 27.13 4.97
CA LYS A 132 -9.93 25.76 5.33
C LYS A 132 -10.32 25.62 6.80
N GLY A 133 -11.06 26.60 7.33
CA GLY A 133 -11.58 26.58 8.69
C GLY A 133 -10.64 27.13 9.78
N HIS A 134 -9.48 27.69 9.42
CA HIS A 134 -8.47 28.18 10.37
C HIS A 134 -8.12 29.67 10.15
N CYS A 135 -7.91 30.42 11.24
CA CYS A 135 -7.46 31.81 11.18
C CYS A 135 -5.92 31.90 11.07
N ILE A 136 -5.40 32.11 9.86
CA ILE A 136 -3.96 32.13 9.54
C ILE A 136 -3.49 33.53 9.09
N TRP A 137 -2.18 33.80 9.19
CA TRP A 137 -1.60 35.06 8.71
C TRP A 137 -1.75 35.23 7.19
N ARG A 138 -2.02 36.47 6.76
CA ARG A 138 -1.97 36.88 5.35
C ARG A 138 -0.50 36.84 4.91
N SER A 139 -0.12 35.76 4.25
CA SER A 139 1.19 35.64 3.62
C SER A 139 1.24 36.51 2.36
N SER A 140 2.34 37.23 2.16
CA SER A 140 2.59 38.08 0.98
C SER A 140 2.75 37.30 -0.33
N ASN A 141 2.99 35.99 -0.24
CA ASN A 141 2.86 35.06 -1.36
C ASN A 141 1.51 34.36 -1.25
N GLN A 142 0.69 34.48 -2.30
CA GLN A 142 -0.69 33.98 -2.38
C GLN A 142 -0.94 32.61 -1.70
N PRO A 143 -2.14 32.39 -1.15
CA PRO A 143 -2.51 31.22 -0.35
C PRO A 143 -2.89 30.02 -1.24
N GLN A 144 -2.00 29.62 -2.14
CA GLN A 144 -2.10 28.27 -2.68
C GLN A 144 -1.54 27.32 -1.65
N GLY A 145 -2.40 26.44 -1.11
CA GLY A 145 -1.90 25.22 -0.49
C GLY A 145 -0.95 24.55 -1.48
N HIS A 146 0.22 24.17 -1.00
CA HIS A 146 1.21 23.50 -1.82
C HIS A 146 1.22 22.02 -1.49
N ASP A 147 1.27 21.22 -2.56
CA ASP A 147 1.48 19.78 -2.45
C ASP A 147 2.82 19.51 -1.77
N GLY A 148 2.87 18.42 -1.01
CA GLY A 148 4.12 17.97 -0.44
C GLY A 148 5.04 17.42 -1.52
N ASN A 149 6.34 17.56 -1.29
CA ASN A 149 7.36 16.91 -2.10
C ASN A 149 8.28 16.05 -1.25
N TRP A 150 8.78 14.99 -1.88
CA TRP A 150 9.66 14.05 -1.22
C TRP A 150 10.97 14.71 -0.81
N GLY A 151 11.33 14.53 0.46
CA GLY A 151 12.69 14.70 0.93
C GLY A 151 13.63 13.69 0.27
N SER A 152 14.94 13.90 0.46
CA SER A 152 15.94 12.97 -0.02
C SER A 152 15.78 11.59 0.63
N TRP A 153 16.08 10.54 -0.13
CA TRP A 153 16.18 9.20 0.42
C TRP A 153 17.28 9.12 1.48
N THR A 154 17.01 8.39 2.55
CA THR A 154 18.06 7.96 3.48
C THR A 154 19.02 6.99 2.80
N LYS A 155 20.19 6.78 3.41
CA LYS A 155 21.08 5.69 3.00
C LYS A 155 20.36 4.35 3.26
N PHE A 156 20.64 3.36 2.42
CA PHE A 156 20.18 1.99 2.69
C PHE A 156 20.69 1.52 4.05
N GLY A 157 19.79 0.89 4.81
CA GLY A 157 20.14 0.18 6.03
C GLY A 157 20.93 -1.10 5.74
N SER A 158 21.23 -1.83 6.83
CA SER A 158 21.87 -3.14 6.74
C SER A 158 20.98 -4.16 6.01
N CYS A 159 21.62 -5.13 5.36
CA CYS A 159 20.90 -6.25 4.74
C CYS A 159 20.24 -7.11 5.82
N SER A 160 19.00 -7.55 5.58
CA SER A 160 18.26 -8.40 6.50
C SER A 160 18.89 -9.78 6.68
N ARG A 161 19.63 -10.28 5.68
CA ARG A 161 20.27 -11.59 5.70
C ARG A 161 21.72 -11.47 5.25
N THR A 162 22.57 -12.37 5.72
CA THR A 162 23.99 -12.44 5.33
C THR A 162 24.25 -13.34 4.12
N CYS A 163 23.29 -14.20 3.76
CA CYS A 163 23.31 -15.11 2.61
C CYS A 163 21.88 -15.46 2.18
N GLY A 164 21.75 -16.12 1.03
CA GLY A 164 20.53 -16.69 0.49
C GLY A 164 19.50 -15.65 0.03
N GLY A 165 19.95 -14.42 -0.22
CA GLY A 165 19.12 -13.29 -0.62
C GLY A 165 18.38 -12.65 0.55
N GLY A 166 18.87 -11.50 1.00
CA GLY A 166 18.20 -10.59 1.94
C GLY A 166 17.67 -9.33 1.26
N VAL A 167 17.04 -8.48 2.05
CA VAL A 167 16.54 -7.18 1.62
C VAL A 167 17.13 -6.09 2.51
N ARG A 168 17.54 -4.98 1.91
CA ARG A 168 17.84 -3.73 2.60
C ARG A 168 16.85 -2.67 2.17
N SER A 169 16.49 -1.78 3.09
CA SER A 169 15.53 -0.71 2.82
C SER A 169 16.13 0.67 3.08
N ARG A 170 15.56 1.65 2.41
CA ARG A 170 15.73 3.07 2.70
C ARG A 170 14.37 3.74 2.76
N SER A 171 14.32 4.91 3.36
CA SER A 171 13.08 5.66 3.58
C SER A 171 13.23 7.10 3.15
N ARG A 172 12.11 7.74 2.85
CA ARG A 172 12.01 9.18 2.62
C ARG A 172 10.78 9.72 3.33
N THR A 173 10.76 11.02 3.56
CA THR A 173 9.65 11.70 4.23
C THR A 173 9.08 12.78 3.32
N CYS A 174 7.78 12.99 3.37
CA CYS A 174 7.11 14.04 2.60
C CYS A 174 7.27 15.39 3.32
N ASN A 175 8.45 16.01 3.18
CA ASN A 175 8.82 17.19 3.97
C ASN A 175 9.58 18.28 3.20
N ASN A 176 9.68 18.19 1.87
CA ASN A 176 10.48 19.11 1.07
C ASN A 176 9.72 19.74 -0.12
N PRO A 177 8.65 20.52 0.09
CA PRO A 177 8.10 20.94 1.38
C PRO A 177 7.07 19.95 1.96
N VAL A 178 6.68 20.16 3.22
CA VAL A 178 5.54 19.46 3.85
C VAL A 178 4.25 19.95 3.18
N PRO A 179 3.27 19.08 2.85
CA PRO A 179 1.99 19.54 2.32
C PRO A 179 1.34 20.54 3.27
N ALA A 180 0.95 21.69 2.75
CA ALA A 180 0.36 22.75 3.56
C ALA A 180 -0.96 23.22 2.99
N TYR A 181 -1.85 23.65 3.89
CA TYR A 181 -3.13 24.27 3.53
C TYR A 181 -3.96 23.38 2.57
N GLY A 182 -3.92 22.07 2.85
CA GLY A 182 -4.58 21.00 2.11
C GLY A 182 -4.10 20.80 0.67
N GLY A 183 -2.79 21.01 0.44
CA GLY A 183 -2.07 20.34 -0.65
C GLY A 183 -2.01 18.82 -0.42
N ARG A 184 -1.74 18.08 -1.50
CA ARG A 184 -1.70 16.62 -1.51
C ARG A 184 -0.45 16.09 -0.82
N ASP A 185 -0.58 14.95 -0.15
CA ASP A 185 0.57 14.15 0.27
C ASP A 185 1.38 13.68 -0.94
N CYS A 186 2.66 13.40 -0.70
CA CYS A 186 3.59 12.99 -1.74
C CYS A 186 3.15 11.66 -2.39
N PRO A 187 3.06 11.59 -3.73
CA PRO A 187 2.66 10.37 -4.41
C PRO A 187 3.78 9.31 -4.36
N GLY A 188 3.39 8.04 -4.16
CA GLY A 188 4.30 6.89 -4.17
C GLY A 188 4.70 6.38 -2.78
N SER A 189 5.60 5.38 -2.74
CA SER A 189 6.02 4.73 -1.50
C SER A 189 6.98 5.59 -0.67
N THR A 190 6.85 5.51 0.66
CA THR A 190 7.78 6.07 1.65
C THR A 190 9.03 5.22 1.84
N PHE A 191 8.98 3.95 1.43
CA PHE A 191 10.07 2.98 1.51
C PHE A 191 10.49 2.51 0.12
N ASP A 192 11.77 2.23 -0.01
CA ASP A 192 12.37 1.60 -1.19
C ASP A 192 13.24 0.43 -0.73
N TYR A 193 13.20 -0.65 -1.51
CA TYR A 193 13.76 -1.94 -1.13
C TYR A 193 14.72 -2.43 -2.20
N GLN A 194 15.80 -3.08 -1.77
CA GLN A 194 16.78 -3.65 -2.67
C GLN A 194 17.26 -4.99 -2.15
N MET A 195 17.42 -5.96 -3.07
CA MET A 195 18.03 -7.24 -2.77
C MET A 195 19.51 -7.08 -2.42
N CYS A 196 20.00 -7.92 -1.51
CA CYS A 196 21.39 -7.93 -1.07
C CYS A 196 21.82 -9.32 -0.61
N ASN A 197 23.13 -9.58 -0.55
CA ASN A 197 23.71 -10.84 -0.08
C ASN A 197 23.10 -12.09 -0.74
N MET A 198 23.21 -12.12 -2.08
CA MET A 198 22.57 -13.11 -2.94
C MET A 198 23.31 -14.45 -3.01
N GLU A 199 24.49 -14.54 -2.42
CA GLU A 199 25.27 -15.79 -2.34
C GLU A 199 24.49 -16.83 -1.53
N GLU A 200 24.40 -18.07 -2.03
CA GLU A 200 23.66 -19.13 -1.35
C GLU A 200 24.24 -19.42 0.05
N CYS A 201 23.37 -19.78 0.98
CA CYS A 201 23.80 -20.14 2.33
C CYS A 201 24.42 -21.55 2.32
N ALA A 202 25.53 -21.74 3.03
CA ALA A 202 26.13 -23.06 3.21
C ALA A 202 25.37 -23.91 4.25
N GLY A 203 25.20 -25.21 4.00
CA GLY A 203 24.65 -26.18 4.97
C GLY A 203 23.11 -26.27 5.00
N PRO A 204 22.48 -26.72 6.11
CA PRO A 204 21.03 -26.98 6.21
C PRO A 204 20.15 -25.71 6.20
N TYR A 205 20.72 -24.57 5.77
CA TYR A 205 20.09 -23.26 5.80
C TYR A 205 19.30 -22.91 4.52
N GLU A 206 19.02 -23.89 3.65
CA GLU A 206 18.32 -23.70 2.37
C GLU A 206 16.88 -23.17 2.54
N ASP A 207 16.18 -23.62 3.58
CA ASP A 207 14.83 -23.16 3.89
C ASP A 207 14.79 -22.25 5.12
N PHE A 208 14.80 -20.94 4.86
CA PHE A 208 14.73 -19.92 5.90
C PHE A 208 13.33 -19.82 6.56
N ARG A 209 12.27 -20.25 5.88
CA ARG A 209 10.92 -20.31 6.45
C ARG A 209 10.85 -21.40 7.52
N ALA A 210 11.37 -22.57 7.22
CA ALA A 210 11.44 -23.69 8.17
C ALA A 210 12.24 -23.32 9.43
N GLN A 211 13.38 -22.64 9.27
CA GLN A 211 14.19 -22.19 10.40
C GLN A 211 13.43 -21.24 11.32
N GLN A 212 12.68 -20.29 10.76
CA GLN A 212 11.88 -19.37 11.55
C GLN A 212 10.79 -20.11 12.32
N CYS A 213 10.15 -21.10 11.71
CA CYS A 213 9.18 -21.93 12.43
C CYS A 213 9.82 -22.68 13.61
N VAL A 214 11.04 -23.18 13.48
CA VAL A 214 11.72 -23.87 14.60
C VAL A 214 12.21 -22.89 15.68
N GLN A 215 12.73 -21.72 15.28
CA GLN A 215 13.38 -20.77 16.18
C GLN A 215 12.40 -19.82 16.89
N ARG A 216 11.32 -19.43 16.22
CA ARG A 216 10.39 -18.39 16.70
C ARG A 216 9.08 -18.94 17.26
N SER A 217 8.79 -20.21 17.03
CA SER A 217 7.60 -20.85 17.58
C SER A 217 7.86 -21.42 18.97
N ASN A 218 6.84 -21.41 19.82
CA ASN A 218 6.93 -22.04 21.14
C ASN A 218 7.04 -23.56 21.00
N LYS A 219 8.07 -24.16 21.61
CA LYS A 219 8.29 -25.62 21.61
C LYS A 219 7.13 -26.39 22.26
N TYR A 220 6.44 -25.76 23.19
CA TYR A 220 5.22 -26.28 23.81
C TYR A 220 4.04 -25.39 23.45
N HIS A 221 3.00 -25.97 22.87
CA HIS A 221 1.74 -25.31 22.57
C HIS A 221 0.61 -26.19 23.10
N LYS A 222 -0.35 -25.60 23.82
CA LYS A 222 -1.44 -26.34 24.51
C LYS A 222 -0.91 -27.55 25.33
N ASN A 223 0.17 -27.36 26.08
CA ASN A 223 0.85 -28.39 26.89
C ASN A 223 1.40 -29.61 26.11
N THR A 224 1.43 -29.56 24.78
CA THR A 224 2.01 -30.61 23.93
C THR A 224 3.32 -30.09 23.33
N LYS A 225 4.33 -30.96 23.25
CA LYS A 225 5.59 -30.62 22.57
C LYS A 225 5.37 -30.76 21.08
N HIS A 226 5.62 -29.68 20.34
CA HIS A 226 5.44 -29.65 18.89
C HIS A 226 6.77 -29.57 18.14
N THR A 227 6.81 -30.25 16.99
CA THR A 227 7.82 -30.08 15.96
C THR A 227 7.19 -29.26 14.83
N TRP A 228 7.64 -28.02 14.69
CA TRP A 228 7.09 -27.07 13.74
C TRP A 228 7.68 -27.25 12.34
N LEU A 229 6.79 -27.43 11.36
CA LEU A 229 7.09 -27.46 9.95
C LEU A 229 6.70 -26.12 9.32
N PRO A 230 7.41 -25.68 8.26
CA PRO A 230 7.01 -24.48 7.53
C PRO A 230 5.62 -24.65 6.91
N TYR A 231 4.84 -23.58 6.92
CA TYR A 231 3.55 -23.53 6.25
C TYR A 231 3.48 -22.31 5.33
N GLU A 232 2.96 -22.53 4.12
CA GLU A 232 2.63 -21.47 3.15
C GLU A 232 1.11 -21.29 3.15
N HIS A 233 0.66 -20.08 3.48
CA HIS A 233 -0.77 -19.78 3.50
C HIS A 233 -1.30 -19.68 2.05
N PRO A 234 -2.47 -20.26 1.73
CA PRO A 234 -3.02 -20.24 0.37
C PRO A 234 -3.46 -18.84 -0.09
N ASP A 235 -3.87 -17.99 0.84
CA ASP A 235 -4.18 -16.57 0.57
C ASP A 235 -2.89 -15.74 0.47
N GLU A 236 -2.71 -15.06 -0.67
CA GLU A 236 -1.59 -14.13 -0.95
C GLU A 236 -1.40 -13.08 0.15
N ALA A 237 -2.50 -12.57 0.74
CA ALA A 237 -2.45 -11.52 1.75
C ALA A 237 -1.73 -11.98 3.03
N HIS A 238 -1.74 -13.28 3.31
CA HIS A 238 -1.21 -13.86 4.54
C HIS A 238 0.07 -14.70 4.33
N LYS A 239 0.61 -14.77 3.10
CA LYS A 239 1.83 -15.56 2.80
C LYS A 239 3.07 -15.17 3.59
N CYS A 240 3.14 -13.90 3.99
CA CYS A 240 4.25 -13.32 4.73
C CYS A 240 3.96 -13.17 6.24
N GLU A 241 2.86 -13.71 6.72
CA GLU A 241 2.62 -13.94 8.15
C GLU A 241 3.32 -15.23 8.59
N LEU A 242 3.90 -15.24 9.79
CA LEU A 242 4.60 -16.42 10.31
C LEU A 242 3.58 -17.51 10.66
N SER A 243 3.36 -18.44 9.74
CA SER A 243 2.48 -19.59 9.93
C SER A 243 3.28 -20.89 9.93
N CYS A 244 3.01 -21.75 10.90
CA CYS A 244 3.72 -23.02 11.07
C CYS A 244 2.75 -24.17 11.34
N GLN A 245 3.05 -25.35 10.81
CA GLN A 245 2.24 -26.54 11.00
C GLN A 245 2.89 -27.48 12.02
N SER A 246 2.10 -27.97 12.96
CA SER A 246 2.51 -29.01 13.90
C SER A 246 2.61 -30.38 13.21
N LYS A 247 3.77 -31.03 13.31
CA LYS A 247 3.95 -32.40 12.78
C LYS A 247 3.10 -33.42 13.54
N GLU A 248 2.91 -33.23 14.84
CA GLU A 248 2.23 -34.18 15.72
C GLU A 248 0.71 -34.11 15.62
N THR A 249 0.16 -32.91 15.44
CA THR A 249 -1.30 -32.68 15.44
C THR A 249 -1.87 -32.25 14.10
N GLY A 250 -1.01 -31.87 13.13
CA GLY A 250 -1.44 -31.30 11.85
C GLY A 250 -2.02 -29.87 11.95
N GLU A 251 -2.14 -29.31 13.15
CA GLU A 251 -2.68 -27.96 13.39
C GLU A 251 -1.75 -26.90 12.81
N VAL A 252 -2.33 -25.94 12.07
CA VAL A 252 -1.63 -24.76 11.57
C VAL A 252 -1.87 -23.61 12.54
N VAL A 253 -0.78 -22.99 13.00
CA VAL A 253 -0.83 -21.85 13.91
C VAL A 253 -0.23 -20.64 13.21
N VAL A 254 -1.05 -19.59 13.08
CA VAL A 254 -0.60 -18.26 12.68
C VAL A 254 -0.04 -17.58 13.92
N MET A 255 1.24 -17.24 13.88
CA MET A 255 1.89 -16.52 14.95
C MET A 255 1.59 -15.02 14.77
N ASN A 256 1.47 -14.28 15.87
CA ASN A 256 1.28 -12.82 15.84
C ASN A 256 2.60 -12.08 15.49
N GLN A 257 3.28 -12.55 14.45
CA GLN A 257 4.57 -12.11 13.95
C GLN A 257 4.60 -12.28 12.43
N VAL A 258 5.38 -11.45 11.75
CA VAL A 258 5.62 -11.56 10.31
C VAL A 258 6.87 -12.39 10.02
N MET A 259 6.93 -12.98 8.83
CA MET A 259 8.15 -13.57 8.29
C MET A 259 9.25 -12.51 8.23
N HIS A 260 10.48 -12.91 8.52
CA HIS A 260 11.64 -12.05 8.48
C HIS A 260 11.91 -11.55 7.05
N ASP A 261 12.33 -10.30 6.91
CA ASP A 261 12.60 -9.68 5.61
C ASP A 261 13.61 -10.51 4.80
N GLY A 262 13.28 -10.79 3.53
CA GLY A 262 14.06 -11.65 2.63
C GLY A 262 13.68 -13.14 2.67
N THR A 263 12.64 -13.53 3.41
CA THR A 263 12.05 -14.88 3.31
C THR A 263 11.24 -15.00 2.02
N ARG A 264 11.36 -16.09 1.26
CA ARG A 264 10.53 -16.30 0.06
C ARG A 264 9.04 -16.32 0.38
N CYS A 265 8.23 -15.68 -0.46
CA CYS A 265 6.78 -15.65 -0.29
C CYS A 265 6.14 -17.01 -0.54
N SER A 266 6.64 -17.72 -1.56
CA SER A 266 6.14 -19.03 -1.98
C SER A 266 7.30 -19.99 -2.25
N TYR A 267 7.05 -21.29 -2.15
CA TYR A 267 7.98 -22.31 -2.65
C TYR A 267 7.95 -22.45 -4.17
N THR A 268 6.90 -21.94 -4.83
CA THR A 268 6.75 -21.98 -6.29
C THR A 268 7.33 -20.77 -7.00
N ASP A 269 7.39 -19.62 -6.31
CA ASP A 269 8.02 -18.39 -6.79
C ASP A 269 9.41 -18.26 -6.15
N PRO A 270 10.50 -18.49 -6.90
CA PRO A 270 11.85 -18.50 -6.35
C PRO A 270 12.40 -17.10 -6.04
N PHE A 271 11.76 -16.02 -6.51
CA PHE A 271 12.30 -14.67 -6.46
C PHE A 271 11.58 -13.75 -5.47
N SER A 272 10.25 -13.79 -5.42
CA SER A 272 9.50 -12.87 -4.56
C SER A 272 9.75 -13.13 -3.08
N VAL A 273 9.93 -12.05 -2.31
CA VAL A 273 10.32 -12.10 -0.90
C VAL A 273 9.41 -11.25 -0.01
N CYS A 274 9.25 -11.70 1.23
CA CYS A 274 8.54 -10.99 2.27
C CYS A 274 9.34 -9.81 2.78
N THR A 275 8.68 -8.66 2.95
CA THR A 275 9.20 -7.52 3.71
C THR A 275 8.08 -6.87 4.51
N ARG A 276 8.29 -6.65 5.81
CA ARG A 276 7.31 -6.00 6.69
C ARG A 276 5.89 -6.61 6.63
N GLY A 277 5.77 -7.91 6.37
CA GLY A 277 4.49 -8.62 6.26
C GLY A 277 3.85 -8.62 4.88
N GLU A 278 4.41 -7.91 3.90
CA GLU A 278 3.93 -7.92 2.51
C GLU A 278 4.87 -8.72 1.60
N CYS A 279 4.31 -9.34 0.57
CA CYS A 279 5.10 -10.03 -0.46
C CYS A 279 5.54 -9.03 -1.55
N LEU A 280 6.85 -8.82 -1.68
CA LEU A 280 7.42 -8.01 -2.74
C LEU A 280 7.80 -8.88 -3.94
N HIS A 281 7.30 -8.50 -5.11
CA HIS A 281 7.71 -9.12 -6.37
C HIS A 281 9.15 -8.74 -6.73
N VAL A 282 9.95 -9.73 -7.10
CA VAL A 282 11.34 -9.56 -7.54
C VAL A 282 11.52 -10.33 -8.84
N GLY A 283 12.15 -9.70 -9.83
CA GLY A 283 12.46 -10.35 -11.10
C GLY A 283 13.66 -11.30 -10.99
N CYS A 284 13.88 -12.10 -12.04
CA CYS A 284 15.06 -12.98 -12.12
C CYS A 284 16.40 -12.21 -12.14
N ASP A 285 16.35 -10.91 -12.46
CA ASP A 285 17.49 -9.98 -12.44
C ASP A 285 17.78 -9.43 -11.05
N LYS A 286 17.04 -9.90 -10.04
CA LYS A 286 17.19 -9.57 -8.62
C LYS A 286 16.82 -8.10 -8.33
N GLU A 287 16.07 -7.47 -9.21
CA GLU A 287 15.53 -6.12 -9.03
C GLU A 287 14.09 -6.20 -8.49
N VAL A 288 13.81 -5.42 -7.44
CA VAL A 288 12.48 -5.34 -6.82
C VAL A 288 11.53 -4.64 -7.80
N GLY A 289 10.38 -5.28 -8.09
CA GLY A 289 9.39 -4.79 -9.05
C GLY A 289 9.73 -5.06 -10.52
N SER A 290 10.83 -5.75 -10.82
CA SER A 290 11.13 -6.19 -12.18
C SER A 290 10.24 -7.35 -12.60
N TYR A 291 9.70 -7.29 -13.81
CA TYR A 291 8.86 -8.34 -14.41
C TYR A 291 9.66 -9.34 -15.27
N LYS A 292 11.00 -9.27 -15.25
CA LYS A 292 11.82 -10.22 -16.00
C LYS A 292 11.72 -11.62 -15.39
N GLN A 293 11.56 -12.60 -16.26
CA GLN A 293 11.45 -14.01 -15.89
C GLN A 293 12.60 -14.81 -16.51
N GLU A 294 12.92 -15.94 -15.88
CA GLU A 294 13.84 -16.90 -16.46
C GLU A 294 13.21 -17.57 -17.69
N ASP A 295 14.05 -17.90 -18.66
CA ASP A 295 13.68 -18.79 -19.74
C ASP A 295 13.66 -20.27 -19.27
N LYS A 296 13.35 -21.21 -20.17
CA LYS A 296 13.32 -22.65 -19.83
C LYS A 296 14.68 -23.20 -19.38
N CYS A 297 15.75 -22.48 -19.70
CA CYS A 297 17.13 -22.81 -19.36
C CYS A 297 17.56 -22.24 -18.01
N GLY A 298 16.75 -21.39 -17.38
CA GLY A 298 17.12 -20.66 -16.16
C GLY A 298 17.97 -19.42 -16.42
N VAL A 299 17.96 -18.89 -17.65
CA VAL A 299 18.63 -17.64 -17.99
C VAL A 299 17.63 -16.50 -17.88
N CYS A 300 17.95 -15.51 -17.05
CA CYS A 300 17.08 -14.36 -16.85
C CYS A 300 16.93 -13.52 -18.13
N GLY A 301 15.69 -13.37 -18.63
CA GLY A 301 15.42 -12.71 -19.91
C GLY A 301 16.00 -13.47 -21.11
N GLY A 302 16.27 -14.76 -20.96
CA GLY A 302 16.85 -15.61 -22.01
C GLY A 302 15.85 -15.93 -23.13
N ASP A 303 16.39 -16.48 -24.21
CA ASP A 303 15.66 -16.84 -25.44
C ASP A 303 15.47 -18.37 -25.60
N ASN A 304 15.82 -19.16 -24.59
CA ASN A 304 15.86 -20.64 -24.58
C ASN A 304 16.97 -21.27 -25.43
N SER A 305 18.00 -20.54 -25.85
CA SER A 305 19.11 -21.08 -26.65
C SER A 305 20.21 -21.76 -25.82
N HIS A 306 20.27 -21.49 -24.52
CA HIS A 306 21.38 -21.92 -23.65
C HIS A 306 21.27 -23.36 -23.12
N CYS A 307 20.17 -24.05 -23.38
CA CYS A 307 19.95 -25.41 -22.94
C CYS A 307 19.27 -26.24 -24.03
N ARG A 308 19.25 -27.56 -23.82
CA ARG A 308 18.54 -28.50 -24.69
C ARG A 308 17.57 -29.34 -23.88
N THR A 309 16.43 -29.66 -24.48
CA THR A 309 15.49 -30.60 -23.88
C THR A 309 16.01 -32.03 -24.05
N VAL A 310 16.10 -32.77 -22.96
CA VAL A 310 16.43 -34.21 -22.96
C VAL A 310 15.17 -34.98 -22.60
N LYS A 311 14.76 -35.91 -23.46
CA LYS A 311 13.65 -36.83 -23.20
C LYS A 311 14.19 -38.26 -23.11
N LEU A 312 13.81 -38.97 -22.07
CA LEU A 312 14.28 -40.34 -21.81
C LEU A 312 13.11 -41.19 -21.33
N THR A 313 12.91 -42.34 -21.95
CA THR A 313 11.97 -43.36 -21.49
C THR A 313 12.76 -44.51 -20.89
N LEU A 314 12.54 -44.80 -19.61
CA LEU A 314 13.27 -45.81 -18.86
C LEU A 314 12.36 -46.98 -18.54
N THR A 315 12.79 -48.19 -18.92
CA THR A 315 12.10 -49.43 -18.58
C THR A 315 13.12 -50.37 -17.93
N LYS A 316 12.97 -50.65 -16.64
CA LYS A 316 13.80 -51.62 -15.91
C LYS A 316 12.91 -52.59 -15.13
N MET A 317 13.24 -53.87 -15.22
CA MET A 317 12.60 -54.92 -14.41
C MET A 317 13.36 -55.06 -13.08
N PRO A 318 12.71 -54.89 -11.92
CA PRO A 318 13.37 -55.01 -10.63
C PRO A 318 13.80 -56.46 -10.38
N LYS A 319 15.08 -56.68 -10.05
CA LYS A 319 15.62 -58.00 -9.65
C LYS A 319 15.37 -58.32 -8.17
N LYS A 320 14.93 -57.34 -7.37
CA LYS A 320 14.60 -57.42 -5.93
C LYS A 320 13.46 -56.44 -5.63
N THR A 321 12.71 -56.69 -4.57
CA THR A 321 11.58 -55.87 -4.07
C THR A 321 12.01 -54.56 -3.38
N ASP A 322 13.18 -54.01 -3.74
CA ASP A 322 13.79 -52.84 -3.09
C ASP A 322 13.90 -51.66 -4.06
N MET A 323 14.24 -50.47 -3.56
CA MET A 323 14.38 -49.25 -4.36
C MET A 323 15.39 -49.42 -5.51
N LEU A 324 14.93 -49.22 -6.75
CA LEU A 324 15.76 -49.31 -7.93
C LEU A 324 16.13 -47.92 -8.45
N LYS A 325 17.44 -47.62 -8.49
CA LYS A 325 17.95 -46.39 -9.10
C LYS A 325 17.72 -46.40 -10.61
N MET A 326 16.90 -45.46 -11.08
CA MET A 326 16.56 -45.31 -12.50
C MET A 326 17.55 -44.41 -13.25
N PHE A 327 17.77 -43.18 -12.78
CA PHE A 327 18.58 -42.16 -13.46
C PHE A 327 19.11 -41.11 -12.48
N ASP A 328 20.26 -40.51 -12.78
CA ASP A 328 20.81 -39.36 -12.05
C ASP A 328 20.44 -38.06 -12.78
N ILE A 329 19.71 -37.18 -12.09
CA ILE A 329 19.42 -35.84 -12.61
C ILE A 329 20.71 -35.01 -12.49
N PRO A 330 21.29 -34.54 -13.60
CA PRO A 330 22.51 -33.75 -13.54
C PRO A 330 22.27 -32.41 -12.85
N ILE A 331 23.28 -31.92 -12.14
CA ILE A 331 23.26 -30.59 -11.52
C ILE A 331 23.01 -29.55 -12.62
N GLY A 332 22.06 -28.63 -12.38
CA GLY A 332 21.67 -27.60 -13.33
C GLY A 332 20.53 -27.99 -14.28
N ALA A 333 20.02 -29.23 -14.24
CA ALA A 333 18.79 -29.58 -14.95
C ALA A 333 17.58 -28.80 -14.38
N ARG A 334 16.77 -28.22 -15.28
CA ARG A 334 15.57 -27.44 -14.93
C ARG A 334 14.35 -27.95 -15.68
N HIS A 335 13.15 -27.56 -15.22
CA HIS A 335 11.86 -27.98 -15.80
C HIS A 335 11.73 -29.50 -15.96
N ILE A 336 12.08 -30.23 -14.90
CA ILE A 336 12.12 -31.69 -14.91
C ILE A 336 10.72 -32.24 -14.70
N VAL A 337 10.21 -32.96 -15.70
CA VAL A 337 8.94 -33.69 -15.63
C VAL A 337 9.25 -35.18 -15.63
N ILE A 338 8.72 -35.89 -14.63
CA ILE A 338 8.84 -37.35 -14.53
C ILE A 338 7.41 -37.88 -14.47
N GLU A 339 7.04 -38.67 -15.48
CA GLU A 339 5.72 -39.27 -15.61
C GLU A 339 5.83 -40.80 -15.56
N GLU A 340 4.91 -41.42 -14.85
CA GLU A 340 4.76 -42.87 -14.80
C GLU A 340 3.71 -43.31 -15.83
N ASN A 341 3.97 -44.44 -16.50
CA ASN A 341 3.01 -44.99 -17.46
C ASN A 341 1.91 -45.78 -16.73
N GLU A 342 0.67 -45.77 -17.23
CA GLU A 342 -0.53 -46.28 -16.54
C GLU A 342 -0.49 -47.77 -16.16
N THR A 343 0.45 -48.54 -16.72
CA THR A 343 0.58 -50.00 -16.50
C THR A 343 1.52 -50.38 -15.35
N SER A 344 2.09 -49.43 -14.61
CA SER A 344 3.09 -49.68 -13.56
C SER A 344 2.45 -49.83 -12.18
N SER A 345 2.85 -50.86 -11.42
CA SER A 345 2.48 -51.05 -10.01
C SER A 345 3.53 -50.50 -9.03
N HIS A 346 4.46 -49.69 -9.52
CA HIS A 346 5.56 -49.13 -8.74
C HIS A 346 5.26 -47.67 -8.34
N ILE A 347 6.06 -47.12 -7.43
CA ILE A 347 5.96 -45.72 -7.01
C ILE A 347 7.31 -45.06 -7.26
N ILE A 348 7.29 -43.89 -7.90
CA ILE A 348 8.50 -43.09 -8.13
C ILE A 348 8.86 -42.33 -6.84
N GLY A 349 10.08 -42.52 -6.37
CA GLY A 349 10.67 -41.75 -5.29
C GLY A 349 11.84 -40.90 -5.79
N LYS A 350 11.95 -39.65 -5.30
CA LYS A 350 13.13 -38.81 -5.51
C LYS A 350 14.05 -38.92 -4.30
N CYS A 351 15.21 -39.53 -4.47
CA CYS A 351 16.26 -39.51 -3.45
C CYS A 351 17.19 -38.31 -3.69
N VAL A 352 17.33 -37.45 -2.69
CA VAL A 352 18.34 -36.38 -2.70
C VAL A 352 19.60 -36.96 -2.05
N SER A 353 20.69 -37.11 -2.81
CA SER A 353 21.99 -37.40 -2.21
C SER A 353 22.57 -36.11 -1.66
N LEU A 354 22.66 -35.98 -0.34
CA LEU A 354 23.50 -34.98 0.29
C LEU A 354 24.95 -35.36 -0.01
N GLN A 355 25.61 -34.59 -0.87
CA GLN A 355 27.06 -34.70 -1.12
C GLN A 355 27.80 -33.60 -0.37
#